data_AF-A0A8C6IPM1-F1
#
_entry.id   AF-A0A8C6IPM1-F1
#
_cell.length_a   1.000
_cell.length_b   1.000
_cell.length_c   1.000
_cell.angle_alpha   90.00
_cell.angle_beta   90.00
_cell.angle_gamma   90.00
#
_symmetry.space_group_name_H-M   'P 1'
#
loop_
_entity.id
_entity.type
_entity.pdbx_description
1 polymer ?
#
loop_
_entity_poly.entity_id
_entity_poly.type
_entity_poly.pdbx_seq_one_letter_code
_entity_poly.pdbx_strand_id
1 'polypeptide(L)'
;MDSSSPVLPATILEQTALRLGCSPADKKLAFHLDEEDELKHLRECFCIPKVKDLPPTDLGLVNGEESCIYFAGNSLGLQPRKVKTYLDEELEKWAQTGVHGHFNGQRPWALADECILDLMAELVGRCELLEKIFFWKRKPIWVLFRLKLSFFKPTPRRYKILLEGRAFPSDHYAVESQLQLHGLDVEKCMLIMQPREGEETLRTEDILAVIEKEGDSIAVILFSGVQYYTGQFFDICRITKAGQEKYLNSGAGGIAVFFYTQIKDAVKFKWKKYLPFDEGINGFRLSNPPILLVCALQASLEQTDVATECPGA
;
A
#
# COMPACT_ATOMS: atom_id res chain seq x y z
N MET A 1 34.31 -5.42 -8.77
CA MET A 1 34.33 -5.01 -10.18
C MET A 1 33.25 -5.80 -10.88
N ASP A 2 32.07 -5.21 -10.99
CA ASP A 2 31.19 -5.51 -12.12
C ASP A 2 30.54 -4.18 -12.49
N SER A 3 31.24 -3.44 -13.35
CA SER A 3 30.94 -2.07 -13.74
C SER A 3 30.20 -2.03 -15.07
N SER A 4 29.27 -2.98 -15.29
CA SER A 4 28.34 -2.87 -16.40
C SER A 4 27.15 -2.03 -15.92
N SER A 5 27.00 -0.83 -16.49
CA SER A 5 25.74 -0.10 -16.35
C SER A 5 24.60 -1.03 -16.80
N PRO A 6 23.46 -1.07 -16.08
CA PRO A 6 22.36 -1.95 -16.44
C PRO A 6 21.96 -1.68 -17.89
N VAL A 7 21.92 -2.73 -18.71
CA VAL A 7 21.52 -2.62 -20.12
C VAL A 7 20.09 -2.12 -20.14
N LEU A 8 19.84 -0.99 -20.82
CA LEU A 8 18.50 -0.42 -20.90
C LEU A 8 17.57 -1.39 -21.65
N PRO A 9 16.30 -1.53 -21.24
CA PRO A 9 15.35 -2.39 -21.93
C PRO A 9 15.24 -2.08 -23.43
N ALA A 10 15.29 -0.80 -23.83
CA ALA A 10 15.28 -0.39 -25.23
C ALA A 10 16.45 -1.03 -26.02
N THR A 11 17.65 -1.06 -25.45
CA THR A 11 18.83 -1.68 -26.07
C THR A 11 18.65 -3.19 -26.21
N ILE A 12 18.05 -3.85 -25.21
CA ILE A 12 17.73 -5.29 -25.28
C ILE A 12 16.76 -5.57 -26.43
N LEU A 13 15.71 -4.75 -26.57
CA LEU A 13 14.72 -4.88 -27.64
C LEU A 13 15.35 -4.67 -29.02
N GLU A 14 16.17 -3.63 -29.20
CA GLU A 14 16.84 -3.32 -30.46
C GLU A 14 17.82 -4.43 -30.88
N GLN A 15 18.66 -4.88 -29.96
CA GLN A 15 19.63 -5.95 -30.22
C GLN A 15 18.95 -7.27 -30.53
N THR A 16 17.84 -7.58 -29.84
CA THR A 16 17.08 -8.81 -30.08
C THR A 16 16.34 -8.75 -31.41
N ALA A 17 15.73 -7.62 -31.76
CA ALA A 17 15.11 -7.41 -33.07
C ALA A 17 16.14 -7.57 -34.21
N LEU A 18 17.34 -7.00 -34.06
CA LEU A 18 18.42 -7.13 -35.04
C LEU A 18 18.83 -8.59 -35.22
N ARG A 19 18.98 -9.36 -34.13
CA ARG A 19 19.29 -10.80 -34.19
C ARG A 19 18.21 -11.62 -34.90
N LEU A 20 16.95 -11.23 -34.73
CA LEU A 20 15.80 -11.87 -35.38
C LEU A 20 15.56 -11.38 -36.82
N GLY A 21 16.33 -10.40 -37.29
CA GLY A 21 16.15 -9.80 -38.62
C GLY A 21 14.79 -9.12 -38.79
N CYS A 22 14.22 -8.55 -37.72
CA CYS A 22 12.92 -7.88 -37.72
C CYS A 22 13.01 -6.46 -37.16
N SER A 23 11.91 -5.70 -37.30
CA SER A 23 11.77 -4.38 -36.66
C SER A 23 11.48 -4.55 -35.16
N PRO A 24 11.92 -3.61 -34.28
CA PRO A 24 11.53 -3.60 -32.87
C PRO A 24 10.01 -3.54 -32.63
N ALA A 25 9.21 -3.11 -33.61
CA ALA A 25 7.75 -3.09 -33.55
C ALA A 25 7.08 -4.35 -34.12
N ASP A 26 7.84 -5.33 -34.60
CA ASP A 26 7.31 -6.57 -35.17
C ASP A 26 6.84 -7.53 -34.07
N LYS A 27 5.65 -8.13 -34.26
CA LYS A 27 5.10 -9.17 -33.36
C LYS A 27 6.04 -10.35 -33.15
N LYS A 28 6.93 -10.64 -34.10
CA LYS A 28 7.96 -11.68 -33.97
C LYS A 28 8.85 -11.46 -32.75
N LEU A 29 9.19 -10.21 -32.44
CA LEU A 29 9.99 -9.88 -31.26
C LEU A 29 9.21 -10.21 -29.99
N ALA A 30 7.94 -9.82 -29.92
CA ALA A 30 7.09 -10.11 -28.76
C ALA A 30 6.96 -11.63 -28.51
N PHE A 31 6.70 -12.42 -29.55
CA PHE A 31 6.63 -13.88 -29.40
C PHE A 31 7.95 -14.51 -28.95
N HIS A 32 9.08 -14.03 -29.46
CA HIS A 32 10.38 -14.51 -29.00
C HIS A 32 10.63 -14.17 -27.53
N LEU A 33 10.25 -12.96 -27.08
CA LEU A 33 10.38 -12.58 -25.67
C LEU A 33 9.45 -13.40 -24.76
N ASP A 34 8.24 -13.75 -25.22
CA ASP A 34 7.34 -14.66 -24.51
C ASP A 34 7.92 -16.09 -24.44
N GLU A 35 8.66 -16.54 -25.46
CA GLU A 35 9.30 -17.86 -25.48
C GLU A 35 10.46 -17.96 -24.49
N GLU A 36 11.27 -16.89 -24.39
CA GLU A 36 12.44 -16.79 -23.50
C GLU A 36 12.08 -16.40 -22.06
N ASP A 37 10.83 -16.00 -21.78
CA ASP A 37 10.39 -15.69 -20.42
C ASP A 37 10.32 -16.96 -19.54
N GLU A 38 11.29 -17.11 -18.64
CA GLU A 38 11.35 -18.19 -17.66
C GLU A 38 10.11 -18.25 -16.74
N LEU A 39 9.42 -17.11 -16.57
CA LEU A 39 8.25 -16.97 -15.70
C LEU A 39 6.91 -17.17 -16.43
N LYS A 40 6.91 -17.43 -17.75
CA LYS A 40 5.67 -17.55 -18.54
C LYS A 40 4.66 -18.55 -17.99
N HIS A 41 5.16 -19.61 -17.36
CA HIS A 41 4.34 -20.67 -16.75
C HIS A 41 3.47 -20.14 -15.59
N LEU A 42 3.86 -19.04 -14.93
CA LEU A 42 3.07 -18.42 -13.86
C LEU A 42 1.73 -17.88 -14.38
N ARG A 43 1.62 -17.53 -15.66
CA ARG A 43 0.37 -17.06 -16.27
C ARG A 43 -0.77 -18.08 -16.10
N GLU A 44 -0.44 -19.36 -16.13
CA GLU A 44 -1.42 -20.45 -15.96
C GLU A 44 -1.96 -20.53 -14.53
N CYS A 45 -1.23 -19.98 -13.55
CA CYS A 45 -1.63 -19.97 -12.14
C CYS A 45 -2.76 -18.98 -11.83
N PHE A 46 -3.16 -18.13 -12.79
CA PHE A 46 -4.18 -17.09 -12.59
C PHE A 46 -5.44 -17.32 -13.44
N CYS A 47 -6.56 -16.84 -12.90
CA CYS A 47 -7.83 -16.75 -13.61
C CYS A 47 -7.86 -15.46 -14.43
N ILE A 48 -7.52 -15.54 -15.72
CA ILE A 48 -7.61 -14.40 -16.65
C ILE A 48 -9.02 -14.33 -17.24
N PRO A 49 -9.75 -13.21 -17.12
CA PRO A 49 -11.08 -13.05 -17.72
C PRO A 49 -11.05 -13.18 -19.24
N LYS A 50 -12.13 -13.71 -19.82
CA LYS A 50 -12.36 -13.62 -21.27
C LYS A 50 -12.93 -12.26 -21.62
N VAL A 51 -12.65 -11.81 -22.83
CA VAL A 51 -13.13 -10.52 -23.36
C VAL A 51 -14.65 -10.41 -23.28
N LYS A 52 -15.40 -11.47 -23.62
CA LYS A 52 -16.87 -11.50 -23.55
C LYS A 52 -17.47 -11.29 -22.16
N ASP A 53 -16.71 -11.56 -21.10
CA ASP A 53 -17.21 -11.48 -19.71
C ASP A 53 -16.98 -10.08 -19.10
N LEU A 54 -16.33 -9.15 -19.82
CA LEU A 54 -15.98 -7.82 -19.33
C LEU A 54 -16.96 -6.73 -19.83
N PRO A 55 -17.44 -5.83 -18.96
CA PRO A 55 -18.18 -4.62 -19.38
C PRO A 55 -17.28 -3.37 -19.44
N PRO A 56 -17.48 -2.42 -20.39
CA PRO A 56 -18.26 -2.53 -21.63
C PRO A 56 -17.39 -3.02 -22.79
N THR A 57 -17.68 -4.22 -23.33
CA THR A 57 -16.98 -4.78 -24.49
C THR A 57 -17.88 -4.78 -25.73
N ASP A 58 -17.37 -4.24 -26.84
CA ASP A 58 -18.03 -4.32 -28.16
C ASP A 58 -17.53 -5.55 -28.93
N LEU A 59 -18.33 -6.62 -28.94
CA LEU A 59 -18.01 -7.87 -29.63
C LEU A 59 -17.98 -7.75 -31.16
N GLY A 60 -18.39 -6.62 -31.74
CA GLY A 60 -18.19 -6.33 -33.16
C GLY A 60 -16.73 -5.99 -33.51
N LEU A 61 -15.92 -5.58 -32.53
CA LEU A 61 -14.54 -5.14 -32.72
C LEU A 61 -13.50 -6.16 -32.23
N VAL A 62 -13.88 -7.07 -31.34
CA VAL A 62 -12.96 -7.99 -30.67
C VAL A 62 -13.51 -9.42 -30.61
N ASN A 63 -12.62 -10.39 -30.63
CA ASN A 63 -12.98 -11.80 -30.44
C ASN A 63 -13.28 -12.08 -28.96
N GLY A 64 -14.55 -12.36 -28.64
CA GLY A 64 -15.00 -12.59 -27.27
C GLY A 64 -14.41 -13.80 -26.55
N GLU A 65 -13.89 -14.79 -27.29
CA GLU A 65 -13.29 -16.00 -26.70
C GLU A 65 -11.84 -15.81 -26.25
N GLU A 66 -11.18 -14.75 -26.70
CA GLU A 66 -9.82 -14.43 -26.30
C GLU A 66 -9.76 -13.99 -24.84
N SER A 67 -8.61 -14.25 -24.21
CA SER A 67 -8.29 -13.69 -22.90
C SER A 67 -8.12 -12.18 -23.02
N CYS A 68 -8.58 -11.45 -22.01
CA CYS A 68 -8.41 -10.00 -22.00
C CYS A 68 -6.94 -9.60 -21.79
N ILE A 69 -6.60 -8.38 -22.24
CA ILE A 69 -5.34 -7.72 -21.91
C ILE A 69 -5.53 -6.99 -20.58
N TYR A 70 -5.14 -7.63 -19.48
CA TYR A 70 -5.40 -7.13 -18.13
C TYR A 70 -4.24 -6.26 -17.59
N PHE A 71 -4.27 -4.97 -17.88
CA PHE A 71 -3.31 -3.98 -17.37
C PHE A 71 -3.83 -3.22 -16.13
N ALA A 72 -4.55 -3.92 -15.26
CA ALA A 72 -5.09 -3.39 -14.00
C ALA A 72 -4.69 -4.22 -12.76
N GLY A 73 -3.71 -5.13 -12.89
CA GLY A 73 -3.25 -6.02 -11.81
C GLY A 73 -2.68 -5.29 -10.60
N ASN A 74 -2.25 -4.04 -10.81
CA ASN A 74 -1.93 -3.09 -9.79
C ASN A 74 -3.10 -2.77 -8.83
N SER A 75 -4.29 -2.47 -9.37
CA SER A 75 -5.48 -2.09 -8.58
C SER A 75 -6.04 -3.31 -7.87
N LEU A 76 -6.26 -4.35 -8.67
CA LEU A 76 -6.84 -5.59 -8.25
C LEU A 76 -6.10 -6.71 -8.97
N GLY A 77 -5.26 -7.43 -8.24
CA GLY A 77 -4.56 -8.59 -8.79
C GLY A 77 -5.57 -9.63 -9.29
N LEU A 78 -5.23 -10.29 -10.39
CA LEU A 78 -6.00 -11.45 -10.86
C LEU A 78 -6.04 -12.52 -9.78
N GLN A 79 -7.17 -13.22 -9.69
CA GLN A 79 -7.34 -14.29 -8.71
C GLN A 79 -6.41 -15.48 -9.04
N PRO A 80 -5.53 -15.91 -8.13
CA PRO A 80 -4.82 -17.18 -8.28
C PRO A 80 -5.79 -18.36 -8.27
N ARG A 81 -5.58 -19.36 -9.13
CA ARG A 81 -6.46 -20.53 -9.24
C ARG A 81 -6.59 -21.32 -7.93
N LYS A 82 -5.52 -21.36 -7.14
CA LYS A 82 -5.47 -22.07 -5.85
C LYS A 82 -6.33 -21.43 -4.74
N VAL A 83 -6.82 -20.19 -4.92
CA VAL A 83 -7.64 -19.51 -3.90
C VAL A 83 -8.85 -20.35 -3.52
N LYS A 84 -9.55 -20.93 -4.50
CA LYS A 84 -10.71 -21.79 -4.22
C LYS A 84 -10.31 -23.02 -3.41
N THR A 85 -9.26 -23.71 -3.82
CA THR A 85 -8.75 -24.90 -3.12
C THR A 85 -8.44 -24.62 -1.66
N TYR A 86 -7.72 -23.54 -1.35
CA TYR A 86 -7.38 -23.19 0.02
C TYR A 86 -8.60 -22.78 0.87
N LEU A 87 -9.61 -22.16 0.26
CA LEU A 87 -10.86 -21.86 0.95
C LEU A 87 -11.66 -23.14 1.23
N ASP A 88 -11.79 -24.02 0.25
CA ASP A 88 -12.54 -25.28 0.37
C ASP A 88 -11.93 -26.18 1.45
N GLU A 89 -10.60 -26.24 1.58
CA GLU A 89 -9.91 -26.97 2.66
C GLU A 89 -10.28 -26.47 4.06
N GLU A 90 -10.36 -25.15 4.26
CA GLU A 90 -10.72 -24.58 5.57
C GLU A 90 -12.21 -24.72 5.88
N LEU A 91 -13.06 -24.59 4.87
CA LEU A 91 -14.50 -24.83 5.00
C LEU A 91 -14.80 -26.29 5.34
N GLU A 92 -14.12 -27.23 4.69
CA GLU A 92 -14.25 -28.66 4.96
C GLU A 92 -13.75 -29.00 6.37
N LYS A 93 -12.59 -28.46 6.77
CA LYS A 93 -12.07 -28.63 8.14
C LYS A 93 -13.07 -28.11 9.17
N TRP A 94 -13.71 -26.97 8.91
CA TRP A 94 -14.73 -26.42 9.79
C TRP A 94 -15.95 -27.34 9.89
N ALA A 95 -16.45 -27.84 8.76
CA ALA A 95 -17.57 -28.77 8.73
C ALA A 95 -17.28 -30.08 9.49
N GLN A 96 -16.06 -30.60 9.37
CA GLN A 96 -15.68 -31.88 9.98
C GLN A 96 -15.33 -31.79 11.47
N THR A 97 -14.63 -30.73 11.88
CA THR A 97 -13.97 -30.67 13.19
C THR A 97 -14.49 -29.57 14.12
N GLY A 98 -15.33 -28.66 13.61
CA GLY A 98 -15.89 -27.56 14.39
C GLY A 98 -14.80 -26.77 15.11
N VAL A 99 -14.97 -26.57 16.41
CA VAL A 99 -14.03 -25.81 17.25
C VAL A 99 -12.61 -26.41 17.29
N HIS A 100 -12.46 -27.72 17.04
CA HIS A 100 -11.14 -28.37 17.08
C HIS A 100 -10.22 -27.89 15.95
N GLY A 101 -10.76 -27.29 14.88
CA GLY A 101 -9.98 -26.65 13.81
C GLY A 101 -9.14 -25.45 14.28
N HIS A 102 -9.38 -24.92 15.49
CA HIS A 102 -8.55 -23.87 16.07
C HIS A 102 -7.10 -24.28 16.26
N PHE A 103 -6.86 -25.52 16.69
CA PHE A 103 -5.54 -26.01 17.10
C PHE A 103 -5.01 -27.17 16.25
N ASN A 104 -5.83 -27.70 15.33
CA ASN A 104 -5.49 -28.88 14.53
C ASN A 104 -5.57 -28.60 13.02
N GLY A 105 -4.88 -29.44 12.24
CA GLY A 105 -4.82 -29.37 10.77
C GLY A 105 -3.59 -28.64 10.24
N GLN A 106 -3.50 -28.50 8.91
CA GLN A 106 -2.33 -27.87 8.26
C GLN A 106 -2.20 -26.37 8.58
N ARG A 107 -3.33 -25.69 8.82
CA ARG A 107 -3.39 -24.28 9.22
C ARG A 107 -4.27 -24.12 10.46
N PRO A 108 -3.75 -24.36 11.67
CA PRO A 108 -4.51 -24.13 12.89
C PRO A 108 -5.04 -22.69 12.93
N TRP A 109 -6.35 -22.46 13.12
CA TRP A 109 -6.89 -21.10 13.01
C TRP A 109 -6.33 -20.13 14.06
N ALA A 110 -5.87 -20.65 15.20
CA ALA A 110 -5.21 -19.86 16.23
C ALA A 110 -3.86 -19.28 15.78
N LEU A 111 -3.20 -19.90 14.78
CA LEU A 111 -1.87 -19.54 14.27
C LEU A 111 -1.88 -19.30 12.74
N ALA A 112 -3.05 -19.09 12.15
CA ALA A 112 -3.19 -19.08 10.69
C ALA A 112 -2.42 -17.92 10.02
N ASP A 113 -2.21 -16.83 10.74
CA ASP A 113 -1.34 -15.71 10.36
C ASP A 113 0.15 -16.06 10.47
N GLU A 114 0.56 -16.84 11.48
CA GLU A 114 1.94 -17.31 11.63
C GLU A 114 2.36 -18.25 10.49
N CYS A 115 1.42 -19.06 9.97
CA CYS A 115 1.68 -20.02 8.89
C CYS A 115 2.17 -19.40 7.57
N ILE A 116 2.03 -18.08 7.37
CA ILE A 116 2.44 -17.39 6.14
C ILE A 116 3.62 -16.42 6.35
N LEU A 117 4.15 -16.32 7.57
CA LEU A 117 5.16 -15.32 7.91
C LEU A 117 6.44 -15.50 7.10
N ASP A 118 6.95 -16.73 7.00
CA ASP A 118 8.19 -17.01 6.25
C ASP A 118 8.07 -16.61 4.78
N LEU A 119 6.93 -16.92 4.16
CA LEU A 119 6.64 -16.55 2.77
C LEU A 119 6.58 -15.03 2.58
N MET A 120 5.99 -14.31 3.53
CA MET A 120 5.92 -12.85 3.48
C MET A 120 7.29 -12.23 3.76
N ALA A 121 8.08 -12.80 4.67
CA ALA A 121 9.42 -12.35 5.04
C ALA A 121 10.39 -12.39 3.85
N GLU A 122 10.29 -13.40 2.99
CA GLU A 122 11.08 -13.47 1.75
C GLU A 122 10.74 -12.31 0.79
N LEU A 123 9.45 -11.97 0.64
CA LEU A 123 9.00 -10.89 -0.26
C LEU A 123 9.47 -9.49 0.19
N VAL A 124 9.59 -9.27 1.49
CA VAL A 124 9.95 -7.97 2.09
C VAL A 124 11.44 -7.86 2.47
N GLY A 125 12.24 -8.89 2.19
CA GLY A 125 13.70 -8.86 2.34
C GLY A 125 14.26 -9.28 3.71
N ARG A 126 13.70 -10.34 4.32
CA ARG A 126 14.16 -10.98 5.58
C ARG A 126 14.59 -9.99 6.66
N CYS A 127 13.65 -9.19 7.14
CA CYS A 127 13.87 -8.36 8.32
C CYS A 127 13.34 -9.11 9.55
N GLU A 128 14.22 -9.45 10.50
CA GLU A 128 13.84 -10.07 11.80
C GLU A 128 12.80 -9.22 12.57
N LEU A 129 12.69 -7.92 12.26
CA LEU A 129 11.65 -7.04 12.81
C LEU A 129 10.24 -7.31 12.25
N LEU A 130 10.10 -7.94 11.09
CA LEU A 130 8.80 -8.18 10.46
C LEU A 130 8.03 -9.34 11.10
N GLU A 131 8.72 -10.27 11.79
CA GLU A 131 8.08 -11.25 12.69
C GLU A 131 7.19 -10.56 13.75
N LYS A 132 7.55 -9.33 14.17
CA LYS A 132 6.78 -8.57 15.17
C LYS A 132 5.70 -7.66 14.56
N ILE A 133 5.85 -7.24 13.31
CA ILE A 133 4.97 -6.25 12.66
C ILE A 133 3.73 -6.93 12.02
N PHE A 134 3.85 -8.19 11.58
CA PHE A 134 2.74 -8.90 10.94
C PHE A 134 1.70 -9.48 11.89
N PHE A 135 1.89 -9.36 13.21
CA PHE A 135 1.06 -10.00 14.22
C PHE A 135 -0.41 -9.52 14.25
N TRP A 136 -0.82 -8.52 13.46
CA TRP A 136 -2.20 -8.00 13.50
C TRP A 136 -2.82 -7.70 12.11
N LYS A 137 -3.98 -8.32 11.90
CA LYS A 137 -4.93 -8.34 10.76
C LYS A 137 -5.01 -7.10 9.81
N ARG A 138 -5.24 -7.44 8.52
CA ARG A 138 -5.93 -6.76 7.38
C ARG A 138 -5.86 -5.21 7.21
N LYS A 139 -5.16 -4.85 6.13
CA LYS A 139 -5.08 -3.57 5.36
C LYS A 139 -4.01 -2.55 5.80
N PRO A 140 -3.33 -1.87 4.85
CA PRO A 140 -2.31 -0.85 5.13
C PRO A 140 -2.83 0.29 6.01
N ILE A 141 -4.10 0.66 5.86
CA ILE A 141 -4.71 1.80 6.56
C ILE A 141 -4.75 1.63 8.09
N TRP A 142 -4.99 0.41 8.59
CA TRP A 142 -5.03 0.12 10.03
C TRP A 142 -3.62 0.01 10.63
N VAL A 143 -2.68 -0.54 9.85
CA VAL A 143 -1.25 -0.54 10.18
C VAL A 143 -0.75 0.90 10.28
N LEU A 144 -1.08 1.75 9.30
CA LEU A 144 -0.72 3.17 9.32
C LEU A 144 -1.37 3.92 10.49
N PHE A 145 -2.63 3.66 10.81
CA PHE A 145 -3.30 4.32 11.95
C PHE A 145 -2.65 3.94 13.30
N ARG A 146 -2.32 2.66 13.52
CA ARG A 146 -1.64 2.21 14.77
C ARG A 146 -0.18 2.63 14.85
N LEU A 147 0.55 2.59 13.74
CA LEU A 147 1.91 3.09 13.67
C LEU A 147 1.92 4.60 13.92
N LYS A 148 0.96 5.37 13.40
CA LYS A 148 0.87 6.81 13.67
C LYS A 148 0.63 7.12 15.15
N LEU A 149 -0.28 6.44 15.83
CA LEU A 149 -0.49 6.62 17.29
C LEU A 149 0.75 6.29 18.15
N SER A 150 1.61 5.37 17.68
CA SER A 150 2.78 4.92 18.45
C SER A 150 4.04 5.75 18.16
N PHE A 151 4.20 6.24 16.92
CA PHE A 151 5.40 6.91 16.44
C PHE A 151 5.24 8.43 16.32
N PHE A 152 4.03 8.95 16.08
CA PHE A 152 3.77 10.38 16.05
C PHE A 152 3.51 10.89 17.49
N LYS A 153 4.58 11.34 18.13
CA LYS A 153 4.54 11.97 19.47
C LYS A 153 4.97 13.43 19.34
N PRO A 154 4.05 14.33 18.92
CA PRO A 154 4.41 15.70 18.66
C PRO A 154 4.92 16.38 19.93
N THR A 155 5.95 17.21 19.77
CA THR A 155 6.52 18.08 20.80
C THR A 155 6.42 19.53 20.34
N PRO A 156 6.61 20.54 21.21
CA PRO A 156 6.57 21.95 20.81
C PRO A 156 7.57 22.32 19.69
N ARG A 157 8.68 21.56 19.56
CA ARG A 157 9.68 21.78 18.51
C ARG A 157 9.45 20.92 17.26
N ARG A 158 8.93 19.71 17.43
CA ARG A 158 8.83 18.68 16.38
C ARG A 158 7.42 18.11 16.35
N TYR A 159 6.59 18.57 15.42
CA TYR A 159 5.15 18.28 15.38
C TYR A 159 4.59 18.13 13.95
N LYS A 160 5.38 18.39 12.91
CA LYS A 160 4.92 18.33 11.53
C LYS A 160 4.98 16.91 10.98
N ILE A 161 4.15 16.61 9.99
CA ILE A 161 4.18 15.38 9.20
C ILE A 161 4.44 15.77 7.75
N LEU A 162 5.47 15.20 7.13
CA LEU A 162 5.82 15.42 5.73
C LEU A 162 5.24 14.31 4.85
N LEU A 163 4.56 14.68 3.77
CA LEU A 163 3.93 13.76 2.82
C LEU A 163 4.02 14.27 1.37
N GLU A 164 3.83 13.38 0.41
CA GLU A 164 3.75 13.72 -1.00
C GLU A 164 2.41 14.39 -1.39
N GLY A 165 2.48 15.25 -2.40
CA GLY A 165 1.32 15.89 -3.01
C GLY A 165 0.44 14.87 -3.69
N ARG A 166 -0.88 15.05 -3.54
CA ARG A 166 -1.88 14.10 -4.05
C ARG A 166 -1.63 12.67 -3.55
N ALA A 167 -1.16 12.51 -2.31
CA ALA A 167 -1.15 11.23 -1.62
C ALA A 167 -2.52 10.54 -1.71
N PHE A 168 -2.52 9.22 -1.56
CA PHE A 168 -3.76 8.46 -1.65
C PHE A 168 -4.78 8.97 -0.59
N PRO A 169 -6.07 9.12 -0.91
CA PRO A 169 -7.00 9.85 -0.04
C PRO A 169 -7.07 9.32 1.39
N SER A 170 -6.97 8.00 1.56
CA SER A 170 -7.00 7.41 2.90
C SER A 170 -5.80 7.82 3.76
N ASP A 171 -4.63 8.01 3.16
CA ASP A 171 -3.41 8.42 3.84
C ASP A 171 -3.47 9.89 4.26
N HIS A 172 -4.01 10.74 3.38
CA HIS A 172 -4.31 12.13 3.67
C HIS A 172 -5.22 12.24 4.90
N TYR A 173 -6.39 11.60 4.88
CA TYR A 173 -7.32 11.62 6.00
C TYR A 173 -6.75 10.98 7.27
N ALA A 174 -5.89 9.96 7.15
CA ALA A 174 -5.23 9.36 8.29
C ALA A 174 -4.16 10.29 8.92
N VAL A 175 -3.50 11.15 8.14
CA VAL A 175 -2.61 12.19 8.70
C VAL A 175 -3.44 13.31 9.33
N GLU A 176 -4.46 13.80 8.63
CA GLU A 176 -5.33 14.87 9.10
C GLU A 176 -5.98 14.52 10.44
N SER A 177 -6.60 13.34 10.55
CA SER A 177 -7.22 12.87 11.80
C SER A 177 -6.23 12.72 12.95
N GLN A 178 -4.96 12.37 12.69
CA GLN A 178 -3.93 12.28 13.72
C GLN A 178 -3.50 13.67 14.21
N LEU A 179 -3.34 14.63 13.31
CA LEU A 179 -3.04 16.01 13.70
C LEU A 179 -4.19 16.59 14.54
N GLN A 180 -5.44 16.37 14.13
CA GLN A 180 -6.63 16.79 14.86
C GLN A 180 -6.73 16.14 16.25
N LEU A 181 -6.41 14.84 16.36
CA LEU A 181 -6.41 14.11 17.62
C LEU A 181 -5.44 14.72 18.65
N HIS A 182 -4.33 15.28 18.20
CA HIS A 182 -3.36 15.98 19.04
C HIS A 182 -3.64 17.49 19.20
N GLY A 183 -4.79 17.98 18.72
CA GLY A 183 -5.17 19.39 18.77
C GLY A 183 -4.29 20.31 17.92
N LEU A 184 -3.61 19.76 16.90
CA LEU A 184 -2.73 20.50 16.02
C LEU A 184 -3.48 21.09 14.81
N ASP A 185 -3.03 22.26 14.38
CA ASP A 185 -3.52 22.92 13.16
C ASP A 185 -3.04 22.15 11.92
N VAL A 186 -4.00 21.57 11.18
CA VAL A 186 -3.73 20.73 10.01
C VAL A 186 -2.96 21.49 8.93
N GLU A 187 -3.33 22.74 8.62
CA GLU A 187 -2.70 23.50 7.54
C GLU A 187 -1.23 23.81 7.83
N LYS A 188 -0.88 24.01 9.11
CA LYS A 188 0.50 24.29 9.52
C LYS A 188 1.34 23.04 9.74
N CYS A 189 0.72 21.95 10.17
CA CYS A 189 1.44 20.74 10.59
C CYS A 189 1.53 19.69 9.47
N MET A 190 0.67 19.75 8.47
CA MET A 190 0.66 18.84 7.32
C MET A 190 1.50 19.42 6.18
N LEU A 191 2.79 19.08 6.13
CA LEU A 191 3.68 19.52 5.06
C LEU A 191 3.50 18.66 3.82
N ILE A 192 2.94 19.26 2.77
CA ILE A 192 2.63 18.57 1.51
C ILE A 192 3.61 19.01 0.43
N MET A 193 4.43 18.08 -0.06
CA MET A 193 5.34 18.32 -1.18
C MET A 193 4.57 18.46 -2.49
N GLN A 194 4.82 19.50 -3.28
CA GLN A 194 4.25 19.65 -4.62
C GLN A 194 5.36 19.52 -5.67
N PRO A 195 5.05 18.95 -6.86
CA PRO A 195 6.00 18.97 -7.96
C PRO A 195 6.24 20.42 -8.42
N ARG A 196 7.37 20.64 -9.09
CA ARG A 196 7.68 21.94 -9.70
C ARG A 196 6.65 22.29 -10.78
N GLU A 197 6.55 23.57 -11.12
CA GLU A 197 5.66 24.01 -12.19
C GLU A 197 6.02 23.29 -13.51
N GLY A 198 5.02 22.67 -14.14
CA GLY A 198 5.19 21.86 -15.35
C GLY A 198 5.61 20.41 -15.11
N GLU A 199 5.82 19.98 -13.87
CA GLU A 199 6.15 18.60 -13.50
C GLU A 199 4.98 17.91 -12.79
N GLU A 200 4.89 16.58 -12.94
CA GLU A 200 3.92 15.75 -12.21
C GLU A 200 4.56 14.93 -11.09
N THR A 201 5.87 14.65 -11.19
CA THR A 201 6.66 13.86 -10.24
C THR A 201 7.50 14.76 -9.35
N LEU A 202 7.86 14.25 -8.16
CA LEU A 202 8.73 14.98 -7.23
C LEU A 202 10.18 14.62 -7.51
N ARG A 203 11.07 15.62 -7.63
CA ARG A 203 12.49 15.30 -7.74
C ARG A 203 13.07 14.93 -6.39
N THR A 204 13.93 13.91 -6.35
CA THR A 204 14.53 13.45 -5.09
C THR A 204 15.32 14.57 -4.41
N GLU A 205 16.01 15.42 -5.16
CA GLU A 205 16.73 16.58 -4.63
C GLU A 205 15.83 17.58 -3.91
N ASP A 206 14.57 17.76 -4.35
CA ASP A 206 13.63 18.68 -3.72
C ASP A 206 13.12 18.11 -2.40
N ILE A 207 12.85 16.80 -2.36
CA ILE A 207 12.47 16.10 -1.14
C ILE A 207 13.60 16.23 -0.11
N LEU A 208 14.84 15.96 -0.51
CA LEU A 208 16.01 16.07 0.36
C LEU A 208 16.24 17.51 0.84
N ALA A 209 16.04 18.52 -0.02
CA ALA A 209 16.17 19.92 0.37
C ALA A 209 15.12 20.34 1.42
N VAL A 210 13.88 19.85 1.32
CA VAL A 210 12.84 20.12 2.32
C VAL A 210 13.15 19.42 3.64
N ILE A 211 13.62 18.17 3.61
CA ILE A 211 14.09 17.47 4.81
C ILE A 211 15.27 18.23 5.44
N GLU A 212 16.19 18.73 4.63
CA GLU A 212 17.33 19.51 5.11
C GLU A 212 16.89 20.79 5.83
N LYS A 213 15.95 21.52 5.23
CA LYS A 213 15.46 22.82 5.69
C LYS A 213 14.51 22.73 6.89
N GLU A 214 13.60 21.76 6.91
CA GLU A 214 12.50 21.69 7.91
C GLU A 214 12.58 20.48 8.82
N GLY A 215 13.58 19.62 8.66
CA GLY A 215 13.74 18.32 9.34
C GLY A 215 13.70 18.38 10.86
N ASP A 216 14.12 19.48 11.48
CA ASP A 216 14.07 19.65 12.94
C ASP A 216 12.63 19.76 13.48
N SER A 217 11.70 20.22 12.63
CA SER A 217 10.28 20.38 12.97
C SER A 217 9.39 19.19 12.57
N ILE A 218 9.93 18.26 11.77
CA ILE A 218 9.18 17.13 11.20
C ILE A 218 9.25 15.93 12.14
N ALA A 219 8.14 15.53 12.76
CA ALA A 219 8.08 14.32 13.58
C ALA A 219 8.08 13.04 12.74
N VAL A 220 7.36 13.03 11.62
CA VAL A 220 7.19 11.83 10.78
C VAL A 220 7.29 12.20 9.31
N ILE A 221 8.00 11.38 8.55
CA ILE A 221 7.99 11.43 7.08
C ILE A 221 7.17 10.23 6.61
N LEU A 222 6.04 10.50 5.97
CA LEU A 222 5.14 9.47 5.45
C LEU A 222 5.04 9.64 3.94
N PHE A 223 5.71 8.76 3.22
CA PHE A 223 5.68 8.73 1.76
C PHE A 223 5.13 7.38 1.29
N SER A 224 4.45 7.37 0.14
CA SER A 224 4.29 6.12 -0.60
C SER A 224 5.67 5.62 -1.10
N GLY A 225 5.83 4.31 -1.26
CA GLY A 225 7.01 3.74 -1.93
C GLY A 225 6.92 3.93 -3.45
N VAL A 226 5.73 3.71 -3.99
CA VAL A 226 5.37 4.06 -5.36
C VAL A 226 4.12 4.94 -5.31
N GLN A 227 4.16 6.10 -5.94
CA GLN A 227 3.02 7.01 -6.02
C GLN A 227 1.94 6.41 -6.93
N TYR A 228 0.71 6.27 -6.43
CA TYR A 228 -0.34 5.48 -7.09
C TYR A 228 -0.80 6.02 -8.47
N TYR A 229 -0.76 7.32 -8.67
CA TYR A 229 -1.19 8.03 -9.89
C TYR A 229 -0.04 8.18 -10.89
N THR A 230 1.11 8.72 -10.46
CA THR A 230 2.25 8.99 -11.37
C THR A 230 3.09 7.75 -11.65
N GLY A 231 2.97 6.70 -10.83
CA GLY A 231 3.81 5.51 -10.90
C GLY A 231 5.26 5.77 -10.47
N GLN A 232 5.55 6.93 -9.87
CA GLN A 232 6.88 7.28 -9.44
C GLN A 232 7.32 6.38 -8.28
N PHE A 233 8.43 5.65 -8.47
CA PHE A 233 9.14 4.99 -7.39
C PHE A 233 10.06 6.01 -6.69
N PHE A 234 9.84 6.22 -5.40
CA PHE A 234 10.66 7.13 -4.60
C PHE A 234 11.97 6.46 -4.17
N ASP A 235 13.03 7.24 -3.99
CA ASP A 235 14.29 6.75 -3.46
C ASP A 235 14.19 6.54 -1.94
N ILE A 236 13.57 5.41 -1.58
CA ILE A 236 13.28 4.98 -0.20
C ILE A 236 14.54 5.10 0.66
N CYS A 237 15.68 4.59 0.16
CA CYS A 237 16.93 4.55 0.91
C CYS A 237 17.45 5.96 1.21
N ARG A 238 17.54 6.84 0.20
CA ARG A 238 18.08 8.20 0.41
C ARG A 238 17.16 9.05 1.28
N ILE A 239 15.85 8.97 1.07
CA ILE A 239 14.88 9.72 1.87
C ILE A 239 14.88 9.24 3.32
N THR A 240 14.93 7.92 3.54
CA THR A 240 15.03 7.34 4.89
C THR A 240 16.28 7.83 5.61
N LYS A 241 17.44 7.77 4.93
CA LYS A 241 18.72 8.21 5.49
C LYS A 241 18.70 9.69 5.86
N ALA A 242 18.21 10.55 4.97
CA ALA A 242 18.12 11.99 5.22
C ALA A 242 17.19 12.32 6.40
N GLY A 243 16.04 11.63 6.50
CA GLY A 243 15.16 11.74 7.66
C GLY A 243 15.88 11.35 8.95
N GLN A 244 16.52 10.18 8.98
CA GLN A 244 17.23 9.69 10.17
C GLN A 244 18.40 10.57 10.61
N GLU A 245 19.14 11.18 9.68
CA GLU A 245 20.23 12.12 10.00
C GLU A 245 19.71 13.36 10.76
N LYS A 246 18.54 13.88 10.36
CA LYS A 246 17.88 14.97 11.10
C LYS A 246 17.36 14.55 12.46
N TYR A 247 17.05 13.28 12.64
CA TYR A 247 16.69 12.75 13.95
C TYR A 247 17.90 12.73 14.89
N LEU A 248 19.01 12.12 14.46
CA LEU A 248 20.23 11.97 15.27
C LEU A 248 20.80 13.30 15.77
N ASN A 249 20.67 14.37 14.97
CA ASN A 249 21.20 15.69 15.30
C ASN A 249 20.31 16.52 16.25
N SER A 250 19.11 16.04 16.59
CA SER A 250 18.06 16.86 17.22
C SER A 250 17.63 16.44 18.64
N GLY A 251 18.17 15.34 19.17
CA GLY A 251 17.79 14.81 20.48
C GLY A 251 16.52 13.94 20.48
N ALA A 252 16.06 13.52 21.66
CA ALA A 252 15.01 12.50 21.80
C ALA A 252 13.65 12.90 21.17
N GLY A 253 13.08 11.99 20.35
CA GLY A 253 11.77 12.15 19.69
C GLY A 253 11.75 11.54 18.27
N GLY A 254 11.48 10.24 18.16
CA GLY A 254 11.71 9.43 16.94
C GLY A 254 11.15 10.00 15.65
N ILE A 255 11.97 10.08 14.59
CA ILE A 255 11.48 10.16 13.21
C ILE A 255 11.21 8.75 12.72
N ALA A 256 9.94 8.45 12.44
CA ALA A 256 9.59 7.29 11.66
C ALA A 256 9.46 7.71 10.20
N VAL A 257 10.20 7.04 9.33
CA VAL A 257 10.02 7.15 7.88
C VAL A 257 9.23 5.91 7.45
N PHE A 258 8.00 6.13 7.01
CA PHE A 258 7.15 5.05 6.54
C PHE A 258 7.06 5.12 5.03
N PHE A 259 7.45 4.02 4.39
CA PHE A 259 7.20 3.75 2.98
C PHE A 259 6.20 2.60 2.87
N TYR A 260 5.12 2.82 2.13
CA TYR A 260 4.15 1.77 1.82
C TYR A 260 3.88 1.77 0.32
N THR A 261 3.85 0.60 -0.29
CA THR A 261 3.54 0.44 -1.72
C THR A 261 2.04 0.19 -1.87
N GLN A 262 1.35 1.01 -2.67
CA GLN A 262 0.02 0.69 -3.19
C GLN A 262 0.06 0.86 -4.70
N ILE A 263 -0.57 -0.08 -5.43
CA ILE A 263 -0.43 -0.17 -6.88
C ILE A 263 -1.80 0.22 -7.54
N LYS A 264 -1.71 1.09 -8.56
CA LYS A 264 -2.63 1.89 -9.44
C LYS A 264 -4.19 1.73 -9.56
N ASP A 265 -4.83 2.88 -9.90
CA ASP A 265 -6.00 3.37 -10.73
C ASP A 265 -7.14 2.51 -11.33
N ALA A 266 -8.34 3.03 -11.71
CA ALA A 266 -9.20 4.17 -11.33
C ALA A 266 -10.48 4.15 -12.21
N VAL A 267 -11.68 4.03 -11.61
CA VAL A 267 -12.96 4.44 -12.21
C VAL A 267 -13.27 5.84 -11.68
N LYS A 268 -13.67 6.79 -12.55
CA LYS A 268 -14.03 8.16 -12.18
C LYS A 268 -15.06 8.18 -11.04
N PHE A 269 -14.64 8.50 -9.82
CA PHE A 269 -15.56 8.95 -8.78
C PHE A 269 -15.48 10.47 -8.65
N LYS A 270 -16.54 11.17 -9.08
CA LYS A 270 -16.76 12.58 -8.72
C LYS A 270 -17.17 12.63 -7.24
N TRP A 271 -16.24 12.88 -6.33
CA TRP A 271 -16.58 13.23 -4.95
C TRP A 271 -16.79 14.74 -4.88
N LYS A 272 -18.03 15.16 -4.60
CA LYS A 272 -18.36 16.57 -4.34
C LYS A 272 -17.65 17.02 -3.06
N LYS A 273 -17.19 18.27 -3.07
CA LYS A 273 -16.40 18.92 -2.00
C LYS A 273 -17.16 19.14 -0.68
N TYR A 274 -18.48 18.91 -0.67
CA TYR A 274 -19.34 19.10 0.50
C TYR A 274 -20.47 18.08 0.49
N LEU A 275 -20.46 17.18 1.48
CA LEU A 275 -21.67 16.54 2.00
C LEU A 275 -22.12 17.41 3.18
N PRO A 276 -23.32 18.01 3.17
CA PRO A 276 -23.84 18.65 4.37
C PRO A 276 -23.96 17.57 5.45
N PHE A 277 -23.38 17.82 6.62
CA PHE A 277 -23.47 16.94 7.77
C PHE A 277 -24.84 17.13 8.42
N ASP A 278 -25.63 16.06 8.54
CA ASP A 278 -26.80 16.06 9.41
C ASP A 278 -26.31 15.94 10.87
N GLU A 279 -26.93 16.69 11.80
CA GLU A 279 -26.61 16.60 13.23
C GLU A 279 -26.97 15.22 13.78
N GLY A 280 -25.94 14.48 14.20
CA GLY A 280 -26.07 13.17 14.82
C GLY A 280 -25.41 12.07 13.99
N ILE A 281 -24.34 11.51 14.55
CA ILE A 281 -23.42 10.49 14.01
C ILE A 281 -22.24 11.08 13.21
N ASN A 282 -21.19 11.47 13.95
CA ASN A 282 -19.85 11.78 13.42
C ASN A 282 -19.11 10.48 13.03
N GLY A 283 -19.59 9.81 11.99
CA GLY A 283 -18.96 8.61 11.43
C GLY A 283 -18.19 8.95 10.16
N PHE A 284 -16.85 8.95 10.21
CA PHE A 284 -16.03 9.05 9.01
C PHE A 284 -16.23 7.79 8.16
N ARG A 285 -16.90 7.92 7.01
CA ARG A 285 -16.95 6.87 5.99
C ARG A 285 -15.61 6.84 5.25
N LEU A 286 -14.60 6.25 5.89
CA LEU A 286 -13.42 5.77 5.18
C LEU A 286 -13.89 4.71 4.18
N SER A 287 -13.47 4.81 2.93
CA SER A 287 -13.89 3.84 1.92
C SER A 287 -13.52 2.42 2.36
N ASN A 288 -14.52 1.53 2.43
CA ASN A 288 -14.41 0.08 2.56
C ASN A 288 -14.20 -0.57 3.97
N PRO A 289 -14.97 -0.22 5.03
CA PRO A 289 -15.26 -1.16 6.11
C PRO A 289 -16.69 -1.74 5.98
N PRO A 290 -16.90 -3.05 6.22
CA PRO A 290 -18.23 -3.53 6.56
C PRO A 290 -18.65 -2.93 7.90
N ILE A 291 -19.90 -2.46 7.96
CA ILE A 291 -20.53 -1.76 9.09
C ILE A 291 -20.38 -2.45 10.46
N LEU A 292 -20.10 -3.76 10.44
CA LEU A 292 -19.89 -4.61 11.62
C LEU A 292 -18.60 -4.32 12.40
N LEU A 293 -17.62 -3.60 11.83
CA LEU A 293 -16.37 -3.25 12.53
C LEU A 293 -16.41 -1.90 13.26
N VAL A 294 -17.37 -1.02 12.92
CA VAL A 294 -17.49 0.30 13.57
C VAL A 294 -18.16 0.17 14.94
N CYS A 295 -19.17 -0.69 15.07
CA CYS A 295 -19.88 -0.89 16.34
C CYS A 295 -18.98 -1.47 17.44
N ALA A 296 -18.02 -2.34 17.10
CA ALA A 296 -17.10 -2.91 18.09
C ALA A 296 -16.09 -1.87 18.61
N LEU A 297 -15.63 -0.94 17.77
CA LEU A 297 -14.71 0.12 18.18
C LEU A 297 -15.38 1.14 19.11
N GLN A 298 -16.63 1.51 18.80
CA GLN A 298 -17.38 2.44 19.65
C GLN A 298 -17.75 1.81 20.99
N ALA A 299 -18.16 0.55 21.01
CA ALA A 299 -18.41 -0.19 22.25
C ALA A 299 -17.14 -0.38 23.11
N SER A 300 -15.96 -0.56 22.50
CA SER A 300 -14.71 -0.63 23.24
C SER A 300 -14.27 0.71 23.81
N LEU A 301 -14.45 1.81 23.08
CA LEU A 301 -14.12 3.16 23.57
C LEU A 301 -15.06 3.59 24.72
N GLU A 302 -16.36 3.32 24.61
CA GLU A 302 -17.34 3.58 25.68
C GLU A 302 -17.04 2.77 26.96
N GLN A 303 -16.51 1.54 26.84
CA GLN A 303 -16.06 0.78 28.01
C GLN A 303 -14.76 1.29 28.63
N THR A 304 -13.93 2.02 27.87
CA THR A 304 -12.66 2.56 28.39
C THR A 304 -12.89 3.83 29.21
N ASP A 305 -13.88 4.65 28.85
CA ASP A 305 -14.29 5.83 29.62
C ASP A 305 -14.95 5.43 30.96
N VAL A 306 -15.74 4.34 30.99
CA VAL A 306 -16.33 3.82 32.24
C VAL A 306 -15.29 3.23 33.19
N ALA A 307 -14.14 2.77 32.69
CA ALA A 307 -13.08 2.18 33.51
C ALA A 307 -12.11 3.21 34.13
N THR A 308 -12.20 4.49 33.75
CA THR A 308 -11.30 5.56 34.25
C THR A 308 -11.95 6.50 35.26
N GLU A 309 -13.26 6.36 35.53
CA GLU A 309 -13.91 6.98 36.68
C GLU A 309 -13.85 6.05 37.90
N CYS A 310 -12.79 6.13 38.70
CA CYS A 310 -12.81 5.62 40.07
C CYS A 310 -13.65 6.56 40.95
N PRO A 311 -14.73 6.07 41.60
CA PRO A 311 -15.47 6.86 42.57
C PRO A 311 -14.76 6.82 43.93
N GLY A 312 -14.10 7.91 44.29
CA GLY A 312 -13.94 8.39 45.67
C GLY A 312 -13.04 7.61 46.65
N ALA A 313 -12.22 8.41 47.35
CA ALA A 313 -11.42 8.13 48.56
C ALA A 313 -10.02 7.53 48.35
#